data_AF-A0A450TN15-F1
#
_entry.id   AF-A0A450TN15-F1
#
_cell.length_a   1.000
_cell.length_b   1.000
_cell.length_c   1.000
_cell.angle_alpha   90.00
_cell.angle_beta   90.00
_cell.angle_gamma   90.00
#
_symmetry.space_group_name_H-M   'P 1'
#
loop_
_entity.id
_entity.type
_entity.pdbx_description
1 polymer ?
#
loop_
_entity_poly.entity_id
_entity_poly.type
_entity_poly.pdbx_seq_one_letter_code
_entity_poly.pdbx_strand_id
1 'polypeptide(L)' 'MITSPILEEKYRVQKKLSEEAGYDVRKYAELCHKIAVEAAAKYGLTLKYGQREGGYLEPVVPRPEGGKQANG' A
#
# COMPACT_ATOMS: atom_id res chain seq x y z
N MET A 1 11.34 17.61 10.71
CA MET A 1 10.37 16.77 9.99
C MET A 1 9.18 17.66 9.66
N ILE A 2 8.83 17.84 8.38
CA ILE A 2 7.67 18.67 8.01
C ILE A 2 6.42 17.86 8.34
N THR A 3 5.76 18.17 9.45
CA THR A 3 4.50 17.57 9.87
C THR A 3 3.36 18.49 9.43
N SER A 4 2.65 18.09 8.37
CA SER A 4 1.36 18.70 8.03
C SER A 4 0.23 17.81 8.55
N PRO A 5 -0.94 18.36 8.90
CA PRO A 5 -2.09 17.56 9.33
C PRO A 5 -2.46 16.45 8.33
N ILE A 6 -2.26 16.70 7.03
CA ILE A 6 -2.48 15.72 5.96
C ILE A 6 -1.51 14.54 6.07
N LEU A 7 -0.23 14.81 6.36
CA LEU A 7 0.78 13.77 6.51
C LEU A 7 0.55 12.93 7.77
N GLU A 8 0.17 13.55 8.89
CA GLU A 8 -0.16 12.84 10.13
C GLU A 8 -1.35 11.89 9.92
N GLU A 9 -2.41 12.38 9.30
CA GLU A 9 -3.61 11.60 9.01
C GLU A 9 -3.30 10.46 8.03
N LYS A 10 -2.50 10.72 7.00
CA LYS A 10 -2.01 9.68 6.08
C LYS A 10 -1.33 8.57 6.86
N TYR A 11 -0.36 8.88 7.73
CA TYR A 11 0.36 7.85 8.48
C TYR A 11 -0.54 7.09 9.44
N ARG A 12 -1.51 7.76 10.08
CA ARG A 12 -2.50 7.13 10.94
C ARG A 12 -3.33 6.09 10.19
N VAL A 13 -3.86 6.47 9.03
CA VAL A 13 -4.65 5.56 8.17
C VAL A 13 -3.80 4.42 7.65
N GLN A 14 -2.58 4.71 7.16
CA GLN A 14 -1.68 3.67 6.67
C GLN A 14 -1.35 2.64 7.75
N LYS A 15 -1.07 3.07 8.99
CA LYS A 15 -0.81 2.17 10.11
C LYS A 15 -2.00 1.26 10.39
N LYS A 16 -3.21 1.82 10.49
CA LYS A 16 -4.43 1.05 10.73
C LYS A 16 -4.66 -0.01 9.65
N LEU A 17 -4.50 0.36 8.38
CA LEU A 17 -4.66 -0.58 7.25
C LEU A 17 -3.61 -1.68 7.26
N SER A 18 -2.36 -1.36 7.62
CA SER A 18 -1.30 -2.38 7.76
C SER A 18 -1.62 -3.38 8.86
N GLU A 19 -2.13 -2.91 10.00
CA GLU A 19 -2.55 -3.76 11.11
C GLU A 19 -3.74 -4.65 10.73
N GLU A 20 -4.77 -4.09 10.09
CA GLU A 20 -5.94 -4.85 9.59
C GLU A 20 -5.56 -5.88 8.51
N ALA A 21 -4.59 -5.56 7.66
CA ALA A 21 -4.07 -6.47 6.65
C ALA A 21 -3.16 -7.57 7.25
N GLY A 22 -2.80 -7.50 8.53
CA GLY A 22 -1.78 -8.38 9.12
C GLY A 22 -0.44 -8.24 8.41
N TYR A 23 -0.10 -7.04 7.94
CA TYR A 23 1.09 -6.71 7.15
C TYR A 23 1.20 -7.44 5.81
N ASP A 24 0.12 -8.05 5.31
CA ASP A 24 0.07 -8.61 3.96
C ASP A 24 -0.17 -7.51 2.91
N VAL A 25 0.74 -7.39 1.95
CA VAL A 25 0.71 -6.31 0.94
C VAL A 25 -0.50 -6.43 0.00
N ARG A 26 -0.96 -7.64 -0.30
CA ARG A 26 -2.12 -7.84 -1.19
C ARG A 26 -3.41 -7.41 -0.48
N LYS A 27 -3.61 -7.87 0.75
CA LYS A 27 -4.75 -7.46 1.59
C LYS A 27 -4.74 -5.95 1.84
N TYR A 28 -3.58 -5.36 2.08
CA TYR A 28 -3.43 -3.91 2.23
C TYR A 28 -3.88 -3.17 0.96
N ALA A 29 -3.47 -3.63 -0.22
CA ALA A 29 -3.86 -3.03 -1.49
C ALA A 29 -5.38 -3.15 -1.74
N GLU A 30 -5.98 -4.29 -1.41
CA GLU A 30 -7.43 -4.51 -1.48
C GLU A 30 -8.21 -3.56 -0.56
N LEU A 31 -7.76 -3.39 0.69
CA LEU A 31 -8.37 -2.45 1.65
C LEU A 31 -8.26 -1.00 1.17
N CYS A 32 -7.09 -0.59 0.67
CA CYS A 32 -6.89 0.73 0.07
C CYS A 32 -7.83 0.95 -1.11
N HIS A 33 -7.94 -0.03 -2.01
CA HIS A 33 -8.82 0.04 -3.18
C HIS A 33 -10.28 0.20 -2.77
N LYS A 34 -10.75 -0.57 -1.77
CA LYS A 34 -12.10 -0.46 -1.23
C LYS A 34 -12.41 0.97 -0.75
N ILE A 35 -11.52 1.56 0.05
CA ILE A 35 -11.67 2.94 0.55
C ILE A 35 -11.74 3.94 -0.60
N ALA A 36 -10.89 3.78 -1.62
CA ALA A 36 -10.90 4.65 -2.79
C ALA A 36 -12.23 4.58 -3.57
N VAL A 37 -12.78 3.37 -3.75
CA VAL A 37 -14.07 3.15 -4.42
C VAL A 37 -15.23 3.75 -3.62
N GLU A 38 -15.26 3.54 -2.30
CA GLU A 38 -16.28 4.12 -1.42
C GLU A 38 -16.23 5.66 -1.42
N ALA A 39 -15.04 6.24 -1.36
CA ALA A 39 -14.86 7.68 -1.47
C ALA A 39 -15.31 8.19 -2.85
N ALA A 40 -14.95 7.50 -3.93
CA ALA A 40 -15.36 7.88 -5.27
C ALA A 40 -16.90 7.89 -5.41
N ALA A 41 -17.58 6.87 -4.90
CA ALA A 41 -19.04 6.82 -4.87
C ALA A 41 -19.64 7.95 -4.03
N LYS A 42 -19.09 8.22 -2.84
CA LYS A 42 -19.56 9.27 -1.93
C LYS A 42 -19.46 10.68 -2.55
N TYR A 43 -18.40 10.95 -3.30
CA TYR A 43 -18.13 12.28 -3.86
C TYR A 43 -18.49 12.39 -5.35
N GLY A 44 -19.14 11.39 -5.94
CA GLY A 44 -19.52 11.40 -7.36
C GLY A 44 -18.33 11.41 -8.32
N LEU A 45 -17.18 10.87 -7.89
CA LEU A 45 -15.96 10.79 -8.68
C LEU A 45 -15.90 9.47 -9.44
N THR A 46 -15.25 9.48 -10.59
CA THR A 46 -14.94 8.25 -11.34
C THR A 46 -13.45 7.93 -11.21
N LEU A 47 -13.11 6.77 -10.67
CA LEU A 47 -11.73 6.27 -10.68
C LEU A 47 -11.39 5.78 -12.08
N LYS A 48 -10.33 6.35 -12.68
CA LYS A 48 -9.75 5.84 -13.92
C LYS A 48 -8.43 5.17 -13.60
N TYR A 49 -8.32 3.89 -13.95
CA TYR A 49 -7.06 3.17 -13.92
C TYR A 49 -6.38 3.31 -15.28
N GLY A 50 -5.08 3.57 -15.27
CA GLY A 50 -4.29 3.54 -16.50
C GLY A 50 -4.33 2.14 -17.11
N GLN A 51 -4.62 2.03 -18.41
CA GLN A 51 -4.39 0.78 -19.12
C GLN A 51 -2.87 0.60 -19.26
N ARG A 52 -2.33 -0.42 -18.61
CA ARG A 52 -0.93 -0.81 -18.77
C ARG A 52 -0.89 -1.99 -19.73
N GLU A 53 -0.44 -1.77 -20.96
CA GLU A 53 -0.01 -2.88 -21.82
C GLU A 53 1.22 -3.56 -21.16
N GLY A 54 1.14 -4.89 -20.92
CA GLY A 54 2.23 -5.68 -20.32
C GLY A 54 2.23 -5.84 -18.79
N GLY A 55 1.09 -5.68 -18.12
CA GLY A 55 0.98 -5.65 -16.65
C GLY A 55 0.98 -7.00 -15.92
N TYR A 56 1.97 -7.87 -16.10
CA TYR A 56 2.26 -8.86 -15.06
C TYR A 56 3.08 -8.18 -13.96
N LEU A 57 2.69 -8.36 -12.70
CA LEU A 57 3.60 -8.10 -11.59
C LEU A 57 4.81 -9.02 -11.81
N GLU A 58 5.99 -8.44 -12.04
CA GLU A 58 7.24 -9.20 -12.02
C GLU A 58 7.24 -10.09 -10.76
N PRO A 59 7.62 -11.37 -10.87
CA PRO A 59 7.67 -12.25 -9.72
C PRO A 59 8.44 -11.56 -8.59
N VAL A 60 7.82 -11.42 -7.43
CA VAL A 60 8.49 -10.89 -6.25
C VAL A 60 9.63 -11.84 -5.94
N VAL A 61 10.86 -11.46 -6.28
CA VAL A 61 12.06 -12.23 -5.96
C VAL A 61 12.20 -12.21 -4.43
N PRO A 62 12.07 -13.35 -3.72
CA PRO A 62 12.24 -13.39 -2.28
C PRO A 62 13.64 -12.91 -1.93
N ARG A 63 13.74 -11.95 -1.01
CA ARG A 63 15.04 -11.57 -0.44
C ARG A 63 15.59 -12.81 0.29
N PRO A 64 16.82 -13.27 0.01
CA PRO A 64 17.40 -14.37 0.76
C PRO A 64 17.52 -13.97 2.24
N GLU A 65 16.91 -14.76 3.12
CA GLU A 65 17.10 -14.63 4.55
C GLU A 65 18.50 -15.15 4.91
N GLY A 66 19.40 -14.26 5.32
CA GLY A 66 20.69 -14.66 5.87
C GLY A 66 21.89 -13.85 5.42
N GLY A 67 21.92 -12.56 5.77
CA GLY A 67 23.17 -11.82 5.88
C GLY A 67 23.76 -11.99 7.27
N LYS A 68 24.36 -13.14 7.59
CA LYS A 68 25.39 -13.17 8.64
C LYS A 68 26.63 -12.50 8.05
N GLN A 69 26.88 -11.23 8.40
CA GLN A 69 28.24 -10.71 8.28
C GLN A 69 28.93 -10.88 9.63
N ALA A 70 29.97 -11.71 9.56
CA ALA A 70 30.87 -12.06 10.63
C ALA A 70 31.65 -10.84 11.11
N ASN A 71 31.88 -10.78 12.42
CA ASN A 71 32.92 -9.96 13.01
C ASN A 71 34.27 -10.31 12.39
N GLY A 72 35.03 -9.29 11.99
CA GLY A 72 36.46 -9.32 11.71
C GLY A 72 37.11 -8.16 12.43
#